data_AF-A0A671S9Z2-F1
#
_entry.id   AF-A0A671S9Z2-F1
#
_cell.length_a   1.000
_cell.length_b   1.000
_cell.length_c   1.000
_cell.angle_alpha   90.00
_cell.angle_beta   90.00
_cell.angle_gamma   90.00
#
_symmetry.space_group_name_H-M   'P 1'
#
loop_
_entity.id
_entity.type
_entity.pdbx_description
1 polymer ?
#
loop_
_entity_poly.entity_id
_entity_poly.type
_entity_poly.pdbx_seq_one_letter_code
_entity_poly.pdbx_strand_id
1 'polypeptide(L)'
;MIVPSLTLMSGVQMPLLGLEPLTQMHCCPSMTEYIDLYLVHWPGVEGLHPGDSRHSEYRAQSWATLEFYASRQFRAIGVSNYNAKHIRELLMSCRVPPVVLQIECQPKLIQRELRDLCIETGIHFQAYSSLGTGALLREPEVMDIVRSCGRTPAQVLLRWAVQQGIVFLVTYPSIVSIKEMAEQLISSTLTSYSQQFGIKKQTNLRCSKNELK
;
A
#
# COMPACT_ATOMS: atom_id res chain seq x y z
N MET A 1 0.60 23.88 19.79
CA MET A 1 -0.73 23.30 20.09
C MET A 1 -0.99 22.27 19.00
N ILE A 2 -1.06 21.00 19.40
CA ILE A 2 -0.85 19.81 18.56
C ILE A 2 -2.22 19.24 18.18
N VAL A 3 -2.46 19.03 16.88
CA VAL A 3 -3.56 18.19 16.38
C VAL A 3 -3.07 17.50 15.11
N PRO A 4 -2.71 16.19 15.14
CA PRO A 4 -2.61 15.41 13.93
C PRO A 4 -4.01 15.15 13.40
N SER A 5 -4.30 15.60 12.18
CA SER A 5 -5.60 15.37 11.55
C SER A 5 -5.77 13.89 11.21
N LEU A 6 -6.57 13.20 12.02
CA LEU A 6 -7.10 11.87 11.74
C LEU A 6 -8.46 12.07 11.06
N THR A 7 -8.51 12.07 9.72
CA THR A 7 -9.80 12.03 9.01
C THR A 7 -10.26 10.58 8.92
N LEU A 8 -10.86 10.08 10.01
CA LEU A 8 -11.86 9.03 9.93
C LEU A 8 -13.13 9.65 9.34
N MET A 9 -13.81 8.94 8.44
CA MET A 9 -15.12 9.34 7.92
C MET A 9 -16.23 9.25 8.99
N SER A 10 -16.13 10.09 10.01
CA SER A 10 -17.18 10.53 10.92
C SER A 10 -16.57 11.62 11.80
N GLY A 11 -16.95 12.88 11.57
CA GLY A 11 -16.28 14.07 12.11
C GLY A 11 -16.30 14.20 13.64
N VAL A 12 -15.26 13.67 14.30
CA VAL A 12 -14.91 14.02 15.69
C VAL A 12 -13.42 14.32 15.75
N GLN A 13 -13.09 15.52 16.22
CA GLN A 13 -11.73 16.03 16.34
C GLN A 13 -11.20 15.76 17.76
N MET A 14 -10.10 15.03 17.90
CA MET A 14 -9.45 14.72 19.17
C MET A 14 -8.10 15.46 19.27
N PRO A 15 -7.84 16.28 20.31
CA PRO A 15 -6.53 16.86 20.56
C PRO A 15 -5.63 15.87 21.31
N LEU A 16 -4.39 15.65 20.83
CA LEU A 16 -3.40 14.78 21.48
C LEU A 16 -2.39 15.62 22.25
N LEU A 17 -2.57 15.69 23.56
CA LEU A 17 -1.62 16.20 24.55
C LEU A 17 -1.13 14.98 25.35
N GLY A 18 0.09 14.52 25.08
CA GLY A 18 0.72 13.41 25.80
C GLY A 18 0.17 12.03 25.43
N LEU A 19 1.07 11.12 25.06
CA LEU A 19 0.76 9.69 24.98
C LEU A 19 0.60 9.15 26.41
N GLU A 20 -0.53 9.45 27.04
CA GLU A 20 -1.09 8.56 28.07
C GLU A 20 -1.34 7.19 27.41
N PRO A 21 -1.17 6.10 28.17
CA PRO A 21 -0.83 4.80 27.62
C PRO A 21 -1.91 4.32 26.63
N LEU A 22 -1.46 3.68 25.56
CA LEU A 22 -2.27 2.98 24.56
C LEU A 22 -3.24 1.92 25.15
N THR A 23 -3.32 1.81 26.49
CA THR A 23 -4.32 1.09 27.28
C THR A 23 -5.73 1.69 27.24
N GLN A 24 -5.92 2.92 26.75
CA GLN A 24 -7.26 3.52 26.55
C GLN A 24 -7.65 3.67 25.08
N MET A 25 -7.13 2.81 24.20
CA MET A 25 -7.81 2.60 22.93
C MET A 25 -9.14 1.92 23.26
N HIS A 26 -10.20 2.71 23.46
CA HIS A 26 -11.57 2.25 23.53
C HIS A 26 -11.88 1.50 22.24
N CYS A 27 -11.65 0.18 22.24
CA CYS A 27 -12.28 -0.74 21.34
C CYS A 27 -13.78 -0.49 21.45
N CYS A 28 -14.41 0.01 20.39
CA CYS A 28 -15.86 0.09 20.29
C CYS A 28 -16.26 -0.45 18.92
N PRO A 29 -17.37 -1.18 18.78
CA PRO A 29 -17.73 -2.47 19.36
C PRO A 29 -17.48 -3.61 18.33
N SER A 30 -16.27 -3.72 17.80
CA SER A 30 -15.82 -4.99 17.23
C SER A 30 -14.75 -5.55 18.15
N MET A 31 -15.11 -6.59 18.90
CA MET A 31 -14.29 -7.23 19.93
C MET A 31 -13.09 -7.95 19.32
N THR A 32 -12.10 -7.23 18.82
CA THR A 32 -10.85 -7.84 18.36
C THR A 32 -9.82 -7.70 19.46
N GLU A 33 -9.45 -8.82 20.08
CA GLU A 33 -8.41 -8.90 21.11
C GLU A 33 -7.00 -8.57 20.57
N TYR A 34 -6.85 -8.51 19.24
CA TYR A 34 -5.61 -8.21 18.55
C TYR A 34 -5.90 -7.47 17.22
N ILE A 35 -4.88 -6.81 16.67
CA ILE A 35 -4.90 -6.26 15.30
C ILE A 35 -3.87 -7.02 14.45
N ASP A 36 -4.25 -7.45 13.24
CA ASP A 36 -3.34 -8.23 12.39
C ASP A 36 -2.12 -7.43 11.94
N LEU A 37 -2.29 -6.17 11.53
CA LEU A 37 -1.21 -5.31 11.04
C LEU A 37 -1.40 -3.86 11.49
N TYR A 38 -0.37 -3.29 12.11
CA TYR A 38 -0.31 -1.86 12.42
C TYR A 38 0.80 -1.17 11.63
N LEU A 39 0.50 -0.02 11.01
CA LEU A 39 1.44 0.72 10.16
C LEU A 39 1.72 2.12 10.70
N VAL A 40 2.99 2.53 10.73
CA VAL A 40 3.33 3.96 10.84
C VAL A 40 2.95 4.64 9.53
N HIS A 41 1.97 5.55 9.56
CA HIS A 41 1.30 6.05 8.36
C HIS A 41 2.17 6.95 7.47
N TRP A 42 3.01 7.81 8.07
CA TRP A 42 3.93 8.69 7.35
C TRP A 42 5.29 8.83 8.08
N PRO A 43 6.39 9.03 7.34
CA PRO A 43 7.74 9.22 7.89
C PRO A 43 8.03 10.64 8.43
N GLY A 44 7.13 11.59 8.19
CA GLY A 44 7.30 12.99 8.57
C GLY A 44 6.44 13.37 9.77
N VAL A 45 6.91 14.34 10.54
CA VAL A 45 6.19 14.93 11.67
C VAL A 45 5.46 16.20 11.22
N GLU A 46 4.17 16.28 11.55
CA GLU A 46 3.36 17.46 11.26
C GLU A 46 3.91 18.71 11.96
N GLY A 47 3.88 19.84 11.25
CA GLY A 47 4.40 21.12 11.75
C GLY A 47 5.92 21.27 11.68
N LEU A 48 6.67 20.23 11.31
CA LEU A 48 8.10 20.34 11.00
C LEU A 48 8.33 20.57 9.51
N HIS A 49 9.36 21.37 9.19
CA HIS A 49 9.79 21.54 7.81
C HIS A 49 10.25 20.18 7.22
N PRO A 50 9.97 19.84 5.94
CA PRO A 50 10.34 18.54 5.38
C PRO A 50 11.84 18.20 5.46
N GLY A 51 12.71 19.21 5.45
CA GLY A 51 14.16 19.05 5.58
C GLY A 51 14.68 19.04 7.02
N ASP A 52 13.81 19.04 8.03
CA ASP A 52 14.22 19.07 9.44
C ASP A 52 14.89 17.75 9.86
N SER A 53 16.05 17.83 10.50
CA SER A 53 16.81 16.64 10.91
C SER A 53 16.11 15.82 11.98
N ARG A 54 15.22 16.43 12.79
CA ARG A 54 14.49 15.77 13.87
C ARG A 54 13.55 14.68 13.36
N HIS A 55 13.14 14.71 12.09
CA HIS A 55 12.30 13.65 11.50
C HIS A 55 12.92 12.26 11.67
N SER A 56 14.26 12.13 11.58
CA SER A 56 14.93 10.83 11.74
C SER A 56 14.78 10.30 13.16
N GLU A 57 14.96 11.17 14.17
CA GLU A 57 14.78 10.82 15.58
C GLU A 57 13.34 10.41 15.88
N TYR A 58 12.36 11.20 15.42
CA TYR A 58 10.94 10.90 15.65
C TYR A 58 10.48 9.61 14.95
N ARG A 59 11.01 9.29 13.75
CA ARG A 59 10.78 7.99 13.12
C ARG A 59 11.28 6.84 14.00
N ALA A 60 12.50 6.93 14.51
CA ALA A 60 13.09 5.91 15.37
C ALA A 60 12.30 5.73 16.68
N GLN A 61 11.88 6.83 17.31
CA GLN A 61 11.05 6.81 18.52
C GLN A 61 9.66 6.18 18.26
N SER A 62 9.03 6.52 17.14
CA SER A 62 7.73 5.97 16.75
C SER A 62 7.82 4.46 16.53
N TRP A 63 8.89 4.00 15.86
CA TRP A 63 9.11 2.58 15.65
C TRP A 63 9.40 1.83 16.95
N ALA A 64 10.32 2.32 17.79
CA ALA A 64 10.63 1.71 19.07
C ALA A 64 9.39 1.57 19.98
N THR A 65 8.49 2.56 19.92
CA THR A 65 7.19 2.48 20.60
C THR A 65 6.36 1.35 20.03
N LEU A 66 6.24 1.25 18.70
CA LEU A 66 5.46 0.21 18.04
C LEU A 66 6.00 -1.20 18.32
N GLU A 67 7.31 -1.39 18.35
CA GLU A 67 7.97 -2.65 18.73
C GLU A 67 7.58 -3.10 20.14
N PHE A 68 7.48 -2.17 21.09
CA PHE A 68 7.08 -2.48 22.46
C PHE A 68 5.65 -3.04 22.54
N TYR A 69 4.71 -2.48 21.76
CA TYR A 69 3.32 -2.93 21.74
C TYR A 69 3.07 -4.15 20.85
N ALA A 70 3.93 -4.41 19.86
CA ALA A 70 3.78 -5.53 18.93
C ALA A 70 3.61 -6.87 19.68
N SER A 71 4.44 -7.13 20.70
CA SER A 71 4.35 -8.35 21.51
C SER A 71 3.04 -8.57 22.27
N ARG A 72 2.18 -7.54 22.37
CA ARG A 72 0.98 -7.54 23.22
C ARG A 72 -0.33 -7.38 22.45
N GLN A 73 -0.32 -6.69 21.32
CA GLN A 73 -1.56 -6.25 20.66
C GLN A 73 -1.56 -6.46 19.13
N PHE A 74 -0.40 -6.63 18.49
CA PHE A 74 -0.29 -6.65 17.03
C PHE A 74 0.38 -7.93 16.54
N ARG A 75 -0.18 -8.60 15.53
CA ARG A 75 0.49 -9.76 14.92
C ARG A 75 1.67 -9.36 14.04
N ALA A 76 1.57 -8.19 13.41
CA ALA A 76 2.57 -7.65 12.52
C ALA A 76 2.61 -6.12 12.62
N ILE A 77 3.80 -5.57 12.35
CA ILE A 77 4.04 -4.13 12.30
C ILE A 77 4.78 -3.75 11.02
N GLY A 78 4.46 -2.58 10.48
CA GLY A 78 5.06 -2.10 9.25
C GLY A 78 5.00 -0.58 9.12
N VAL A 79 5.34 -0.10 7.94
CA VAL A 79 5.38 1.34 7.65
C VAL A 79 4.67 1.64 6.33
N SER A 80 4.20 2.88 6.20
CA SER A 80 3.59 3.40 4.97
C SER A 80 4.29 4.68 4.55
N ASN A 81 4.45 4.89 3.24
CA ASN A 81 5.03 6.12 2.66
C ASN A 81 6.51 6.37 2.98
N TYR A 82 7.25 5.34 3.39
CA TYR A 82 8.69 5.41 3.62
C TYR A 82 9.44 5.27 2.29
N ASN A 83 10.40 6.17 2.04
CA ASN A 83 11.30 6.04 0.90
C ASN A 83 12.51 5.14 1.26
N ALA A 84 13.38 4.88 0.28
CA ALA A 84 14.51 3.97 0.44
C ALA A 84 15.48 4.43 1.55
N LYS A 85 15.68 5.74 1.70
CA LYS A 85 16.49 6.31 2.79
C LYS A 85 15.86 6.02 4.15
N HIS A 86 14.56 6.25 4.32
CA HIS A 86 13.86 6.00 5.58
C HIS A 86 13.89 4.53 5.97
N ILE A 87 13.73 3.61 5.00
CA ILE A 87 13.83 2.16 5.25
C ILE A 87 15.23 1.77 5.69
N ARG A 88 16.27 2.25 5.00
CA ARG A 88 17.67 1.97 5.39
C ARG A 88 17.97 2.50 6.79
N GLU A 89 17.54 3.72 7.12
CA GLU A 89 17.67 4.30 8.47
C GLU A 89 16.97 3.44 9.54
N LEU A 90 15.75 2.99 9.23
CA LEU A 90 14.97 2.16 10.14
C LEU A 90 15.64 0.81 10.39
N LEU A 91 16.08 0.12 9.34
CA LEU A 91 16.73 -1.18 9.42
C LEU A 91 18.06 -1.16 10.20
N MET A 92 18.74 -0.01 10.27
CA MET A 92 19.94 0.15 11.09
C MET A 92 19.67 0.26 12.60
N SER A 93 18.44 0.58 13.00
CA SER A 93 18.10 0.91 14.40
C SER A 93 17.01 0.04 15.02
N CYS A 94 16.16 -0.59 14.21
CA CYS A 94 15.09 -1.45 14.69
C CYS A 94 15.60 -2.77 15.31
N ARG A 95 14.87 -3.28 16.30
CA ARG A 95 15.06 -4.64 16.84
C ARG A 95 14.20 -5.66 16.09
N VAL A 96 13.01 -5.22 15.65
CA VAL A 96 12.06 -6.00 14.85
C VAL A 96 11.90 -5.26 13.52
N PRO A 97 12.35 -5.84 12.39
CA PRO A 97 12.18 -5.23 11.07
C PRO A 97 10.70 -5.06 10.69
N PRO A 98 10.33 -4.00 9.94
CA PRO A 98 8.98 -3.87 9.42
C PRO A 98 8.66 -5.02 8.46
N VAL A 99 7.52 -5.68 8.63
CA VAL A 99 7.13 -6.78 7.73
C VAL A 99 6.46 -6.29 6.45
N VAL A 100 5.93 -5.06 6.46
CA VAL A 100 5.21 -4.45 5.32
C VAL A 100 5.72 -3.03 5.07
N LEU A 101 5.92 -2.71 3.80
CA LEU A 101 6.04 -1.34 3.29
C LEU A 101 4.85 -1.05 2.37
N GLN A 102 3.92 -0.23 2.84
CA GLN A 102 2.74 0.18 2.08
C GLN A 102 2.99 1.49 1.32
N ILE A 103 2.86 1.49 -0.01
CA ILE A 103 3.27 2.61 -0.88
C ILE A 103 2.28 2.81 -2.03
N GLU A 104 2.09 4.06 -2.47
CA GLU A 104 1.35 4.34 -3.70
C GLU A 104 2.04 3.70 -4.89
N CYS A 105 1.34 2.80 -5.59
CA CYS A 105 1.89 2.11 -6.74
C CYS A 105 0.83 1.79 -7.78
N GLN A 106 1.10 2.21 -9.01
CA GLN A 106 0.20 2.11 -10.16
C GLN A 106 1.03 2.18 -11.47
N PRO A 107 0.47 1.88 -12.65
CA PRO A 107 1.23 1.82 -13.91
C PRO A 107 2.16 3.01 -14.21
N LYS A 108 1.77 4.24 -13.84
CA LYS A 108 2.58 5.46 -14.02
C LYS A 108 3.53 5.75 -12.83
N LEU A 109 3.48 4.96 -11.77
CA LEU A 109 4.33 5.05 -10.56
C LEU A 109 4.60 3.65 -10.00
N ILE A 110 5.52 2.91 -10.63
CA ILE A 110 5.76 1.48 -10.33
C ILE A 110 6.73 1.22 -9.16
N GLN A 111 7.36 2.27 -8.62
CA GLN A 111 8.21 2.20 -7.42
C GLN A 111 9.35 1.16 -7.48
N ARG A 112 10.06 1.04 -8.62
CA ARG A 112 11.06 -0.03 -8.85
C ARG A 112 12.09 -0.13 -7.72
N GLU A 113 12.73 0.98 -7.37
CA GLU A 113 13.77 1.01 -6.33
C GLU A 113 13.25 0.47 -4.98
N LEU A 114 12.04 0.86 -4.57
CA LEU A 114 11.45 0.40 -3.32
C LEU A 114 11.06 -1.08 -3.38
N ARG A 115 10.58 -1.55 -4.53
CA ARG A 115 10.25 -2.97 -4.72
C ARG A 115 11.49 -3.85 -4.65
N ASP A 116 12.58 -3.43 -5.30
CA ASP A 116 13.86 -4.14 -5.27
C ASP A 116 14.41 -4.17 -3.83
N LEU A 117 14.39 -3.03 -3.13
CA LEU A 117 14.78 -2.96 -1.72
C LEU A 117 13.93 -3.88 -0.83
N CYS A 118 12.62 -3.92 -1.04
CA CYS A 118 11.73 -4.83 -0.31
C CYS A 118 12.09 -6.30 -0.52
N ILE A 119 12.42 -6.69 -1.75
CA ILE A 119 12.87 -8.06 -2.07
C ILE A 119 14.19 -8.36 -1.34
N GLU A 120 15.17 -7.46 -1.42
CA GLU A 120 16.48 -7.61 -0.79
C GLU A 120 16.40 -7.74 0.74
N THR A 121 15.45 -7.04 1.36
CA THR A 121 15.32 -6.94 2.82
C THR A 121 14.26 -7.88 3.41
N GLY A 122 13.53 -8.61 2.56
CA GLY A 122 12.44 -9.49 2.97
C GLY A 122 11.18 -8.75 3.45
N ILE A 123 11.05 -7.46 3.16
CA ILE A 123 9.87 -6.65 3.49
C ILE A 123 8.79 -6.89 2.43
N HIS A 124 7.55 -7.13 2.84
CA HIS A 124 6.45 -7.25 1.89
C HIS A 124 6.03 -5.87 1.34
N PHE A 125 6.19 -5.68 0.04
CA PHE A 125 5.68 -4.49 -0.65
C PHE A 125 4.16 -4.60 -0.84
N GLN A 126 3.43 -3.58 -0.40
CA GLN A 126 1.98 -3.49 -0.55
C GLN A 126 1.59 -2.19 -1.25
N ALA A 127 0.89 -2.28 -2.37
CA ALA A 127 0.41 -1.11 -3.11
C ALA A 127 -0.92 -0.58 -2.53
N TYR A 128 -1.08 0.74 -2.53
CA TYR A 128 -2.40 1.38 -2.45
C TYR A 128 -2.60 2.32 -3.65
N SER A 129 -3.83 2.84 -3.81
CA SER A 129 -4.20 3.73 -4.93
C SER A 129 -3.92 3.11 -6.30
N SER A 130 -4.07 1.79 -6.43
CA SER A 130 -3.77 1.06 -7.68
C SER A 130 -4.65 1.46 -8.87
N LEU A 131 -5.76 2.16 -8.61
CA LEU A 131 -6.63 2.76 -9.63
C LEU A 131 -6.31 4.25 -9.91
N GLY A 132 -5.23 4.78 -9.32
CA GLY A 132 -4.82 6.19 -9.40
C GLY A 132 -5.94 7.14 -9.01
N THR A 133 -6.59 6.86 -7.87
CA THR A 133 -7.77 7.60 -7.36
C THR A 133 -8.90 7.78 -8.39
N GLY A 134 -8.99 6.87 -9.36
CA GLY A 134 -9.99 6.87 -10.42
C GLY A 134 -9.55 7.55 -11.72
N ALA A 135 -8.43 8.28 -11.72
CA ALA A 135 -7.90 8.92 -12.92
C ALA A 135 -7.52 7.89 -14.00
N LEU A 136 -6.92 6.77 -13.58
CA LEU A 136 -6.45 5.73 -14.49
C LEU A 136 -7.57 4.98 -15.21
N LEU A 137 -8.79 5.02 -14.66
CA LEU A 137 -9.95 4.33 -15.24
C LEU A 137 -10.35 4.91 -16.61
N ARG A 138 -9.88 6.11 -16.94
CA ARG A 138 -10.19 6.83 -18.19
C ARG A 138 -8.98 7.01 -19.10
N GLU A 139 -7.83 6.44 -18.75
CA GLU A 139 -6.61 6.59 -19.54
C GLU A 139 -6.76 5.91 -20.91
N PRO A 140 -6.37 6.58 -22.02
CA PRO A 140 -6.53 6.05 -23.36
C PRO A 140 -5.93 4.64 -23.53
N GLU A 141 -4.74 4.41 -22.98
CA GLU A 141 -4.03 3.13 -23.06
C GLU A 141 -4.76 2.02 -22.27
N VAL A 142 -5.39 2.37 -21.15
CA VAL A 142 -6.23 1.42 -20.40
C VAL A 142 -7.47 1.08 -21.21
N MET A 143 -8.09 2.09 -21.83
CA MET A 143 -9.30 1.92 -22.65
C MET A 143 -9.03 1.11 -23.94
N ASP A 144 -7.85 1.23 -24.54
CA ASP A 144 -7.41 0.37 -25.66
C ASP A 144 -7.42 -1.11 -25.26
N ILE A 145 -6.89 -1.41 -24.08
CA ILE A 145 -6.80 -2.77 -23.57
C ILE A 145 -8.19 -3.30 -23.24
N VAL A 146 -9.01 -2.49 -22.57
CA VAL A 146 -10.42 -2.78 -22.29
C VAL A 146 -11.17 -3.18 -23.57
N ARG A 147 -10.99 -2.44 -24.68
CA ARG A 147 -11.60 -2.78 -25.98
C ARG A 147 -11.16 -4.15 -26.50
N SER A 148 -9.90 -4.53 -26.27
CA SER A 148 -9.35 -5.80 -26.75
C SER A 148 -9.80 -7.02 -25.92
N CYS A 149 -10.04 -6.85 -24.62
CA CYS A 149 -10.27 -7.97 -23.69
C CYS A 149 -11.69 -8.03 -23.11
N GLY A 150 -12.53 -7.01 -23.34
CA GLY A 150 -13.91 -6.96 -22.84
C GLY A 150 -14.01 -6.92 -21.31
N ARG A 151 -13.03 -6.33 -20.63
CA ARG A 151 -12.97 -6.20 -19.16
C ARG A 151 -13.13 -4.75 -18.72
N THR A 152 -13.40 -4.50 -17.45
CA THR A 152 -13.47 -3.13 -16.93
C THR A 152 -12.07 -2.51 -16.78
N PRO A 153 -11.94 -1.18 -16.82
CA PRO A 153 -10.65 -0.51 -16.58
C PRO A 153 -10.02 -0.90 -15.23
N ALA A 154 -10.84 -1.04 -14.19
CA ALA A 154 -10.38 -1.47 -12.86
C ALA A 154 -9.80 -2.89 -12.90
N GLN A 155 -10.49 -3.85 -13.53
CA GLN A 155 -9.96 -5.21 -13.68
C GLN A 155 -8.65 -5.26 -14.44
N VAL A 156 -8.52 -4.43 -15.48
CA VAL A 156 -7.29 -4.31 -16.25
C VAL A 156 -6.13 -3.81 -15.36
N LEU A 157 -6.35 -2.75 -14.60
CA LEU A 157 -5.34 -2.17 -13.70
C LEU A 157 -4.94 -3.12 -12.57
N LEU A 158 -5.91 -3.81 -11.96
CA LEU A 158 -5.63 -4.75 -10.88
C LEU A 158 -4.96 -6.01 -11.39
N ARG A 159 -5.34 -6.51 -12.59
CA ARG A 159 -4.64 -7.64 -13.20
C ARG A 159 -3.20 -7.28 -13.54
N TRP A 160 -2.93 -6.06 -14.00
CA TRP A 160 -1.56 -5.58 -14.15
C TRP A 160 -0.78 -5.72 -12.84
N ALA A 161 -1.32 -5.25 -11.71
CA ALA A 161 -0.65 -5.35 -10.42
C ALA A 161 -0.36 -6.83 -10.03
N VAL A 162 -1.34 -7.73 -10.18
CA VAL A 162 -1.14 -9.18 -9.96
C VAL A 162 0.01 -9.73 -10.80
N GLN A 163 0.06 -9.39 -12.10
CA GLN A 163 1.11 -9.88 -12.99
C GLN A 163 2.50 -9.32 -12.65
N GLN A 164 2.57 -8.15 -12.02
CA GLN A 164 3.82 -7.62 -11.48
C GLN A 164 4.24 -8.29 -10.17
N GLY A 165 3.43 -9.21 -9.62
CA GLY A 165 3.63 -9.80 -8.30
C GLY A 165 3.39 -8.81 -7.16
N ILE A 166 2.55 -7.80 -7.37
CA ILE A 166 2.27 -6.74 -6.39
C ILE A 166 1.00 -7.11 -5.61
N VAL A 167 1.12 -7.19 -4.29
CA VAL A 167 -0.04 -7.20 -3.37
C VAL A 167 -0.60 -5.79 -3.31
N PHE A 168 -1.92 -5.62 -3.42
CA PHE A 168 -2.54 -4.29 -3.44
C PHE A 168 -3.78 -4.21 -2.54
N LEU A 169 -4.06 -2.98 -2.10
CA LEU A 169 -5.31 -2.57 -1.47
C LEU A 169 -6.10 -1.68 -2.44
N VAL A 170 -7.39 -1.94 -2.53
CA VAL A 170 -8.33 -1.12 -3.29
C VAL A 170 -9.42 -0.61 -2.38
N THR A 171 -9.68 0.69 -2.43
CA THR A 171 -10.90 1.30 -1.91
C THR A 171 -11.89 1.42 -3.05
N TYR A 172 -13.14 1.03 -2.82
CA TYR A 172 -14.18 1.04 -3.85
C TYR A 172 -15.43 1.76 -3.33
N PRO A 173 -16.01 2.70 -4.10
CA PRO A 173 -17.35 3.17 -3.84
C PRO A 173 -18.36 2.09 -4.31
N SER A 174 -18.86 1.30 -3.35
CA SER A 174 -20.16 0.58 -3.25
C SER A 174 -20.88 -0.07 -4.45
N ILE A 175 -20.45 0.05 -5.71
CA ILE A 175 -21.27 -0.29 -6.89
C ILE A 175 -20.77 -1.52 -7.66
N VAL A 176 -19.54 -1.99 -7.43
CA VAL A 176 -19.06 -3.26 -8.01
C VAL A 176 -18.87 -4.28 -6.89
N SER A 177 -19.45 -5.47 -7.08
CA SER A 177 -19.28 -6.58 -6.14
C SER A 177 -17.80 -6.96 -6.07
N ILE A 178 -17.21 -6.85 -4.88
CA ILE A 178 -15.82 -7.27 -4.59
C ILE A 178 -15.57 -8.71 -5.10
N LYS A 179 -16.60 -9.56 -5.02
CA LYS A 179 -16.56 -10.95 -5.46
C LYS A 179 -16.34 -11.08 -6.97
N GLU A 180 -17.07 -10.32 -7.77
CA GLU A 180 -16.95 -10.36 -9.24
C GLU A 180 -15.57 -9.87 -9.70
N MET A 181 -14.98 -8.92 -8.98
CA MET A 181 -13.64 -8.44 -9.27
C MET A 181 -12.57 -9.48 -8.90
N ALA A 182 -12.70 -10.14 -7.75
CA ALA A 182 -11.76 -11.17 -7.31
C ALA A 182 -11.75 -12.41 -8.22
N GLU A 183 -12.92 -12.92 -8.61
CA GLU A 183 -13.04 -14.13 -9.45
C GLU A 183 -12.46 -13.90 -10.86
N GLN A 184 -12.60 -12.69 -11.41
CA GLN A 184 -12.08 -12.37 -12.75
C GLN A 184 -10.59 -12.06 -12.77
N LEU A 185 -10.00 -11.66 -11.64
CA LEU A 185 -8.56 -11.45 -11.53
C LEU A 185 -7.77 -12.76 -11.61
N ILE A 186 -8.37 -13.88 -11.21
CA ILE A 186 -7.72 -15.20 -11.19
C ILE A 186 -7.70 -15.84 -12.59
N SER A 187 -8.72 -15.58 -13.42
CA SER A 187 -8.99 -16.37 -14.63
C SER A 187 -8.37 -15.88 -15.96
N SER A 188 -7.69 -14.72 -16.01
CA SER A 188 -7.20 -14.18 -17.30
C SER A 188 -5.89 -13.40 -17.21
N THR A 189 -4.95 -13.63 -18.15
CA THR A 189 -3.63 -12.96 -18.23
C THR A 189 -3.66 -11.82 -19.24
N LEU A 190 -3.25 -10.59 -18.86
CA LEU A 190 -3.13 -9.48 -19.81
C LEU A 190 -1.80 -9.59 -20.58
N THR A 191 -1.86 -9.44 -21.90
CA THR A 191 -0.72 -9.70 -22.80
C THR A 191 -0.08 -8.42 -23.36
N SER A 192 -0.80 -7.30 -23.38
CA SER A 192 -0.38 -6.06 -24.05
C SER A 192 0.18 -4.98 -23.10
N TYR A 193 0.01 -5.11 -21.79
CA TYR A 193 0.19 -4.01 -20.85
C TYR A 193 1.64 -3.50 -20.73
N SER A 194 2.64 -4.37 -20.91
CA SER A 194 4.06 -4.02 -20.71
C SER A 194 4.67 -3.23 -21.87
N GLN A 195 4.13 -3.35 -23.10
CA GLN A 195 4.72 -2.72 -24.29
C GLN A 195 4.26 -1.26 -24.48
N GLN A 196 3.08 -0.88 -23.98
CA GLN A 196 2.44 0.39 -24.32
C GLN A 196 2.84 1.57 -23.40
N PHE A 197 3.30 1.30 -22.17
CA PHE A 197 3.68 2.34 -21.19
C PHE A 197 5.20 2.63 -21.10
N GLY A 198 5.99 2.29 -22.12
CA GLY A 198 7.43 2.62 -22.15
C GLY A 198 8.30 1.92 -21.09
N ILE A 199 7.75 0.92 -20.40
CA ILE A 199 8.46 0.08 -19.41
C ILE A 199 9.35 -0.89 -20.21
N LYS A 200 10.64 -0.55 -20.40
CA LYS A 200 11.61 -1.43 -21.08
C LYS A 200 11.74 -2.79 -20.35
N LYS A 201 11.20 -3.83 -21.02
CA LYS A 201 11.37 -5.31 -20.98
C LYS A 201 11.64 -6.03 -19.64
N GLN A 202 10.69 -6.91 -19.29
CA GLN A 202 10.80 -8.38 -19.13
C GLN A 202 9.38 -8.87 -18.74
N THR A 203 8.71 -9.83 -19.37
CA THR A 203 9.08 -10.96 -20.22
C THR A 203 8.06 -11.13 -21.36
N ASN A 204 8.53 -11.63 -22.51
CA ASN A 204 7.68 -12.22 -23.54
C ASN A 204 6.76 -13.26 -22.89
N LEU A 205 5.48 -13.27 -23.24
CA LEU A 205 4.63 -14.48 -23.33
C LEU A 205 3.31 -14.07 -24.03
N ARG A 206 2.98 -14.78 -25.12
CA ARG A 206 1.76 -14.60 -25.94
C ARG A 206 0.52 -15.11 -25.19
N CYS A 207 -0.66 -14.54 -25.46
CA CYS A 207 -1.94 -15.19 -25.19
C CYS A 207 -2.53 -15.74 -26.49
N SER A 208 -2.73 -17.05 -26.48
CA SER A 208 -3.44 -17.83 -27.49
C SER A 208 -4.93 -17.85 -27.12
N LYS A 209 -5.81 -17.76 -28.11
CA LYS A 209 -7.28 -17.91 -27.93
C LYS A 209 -7.74 -19.33 -27.59
N ASN A 210 -6.85 -20.29 -27.29
CA ASN A 210 -7.19 -21.72 -27.22
C ASN A 210 -6.76 -22.44 -25.92
N GLU A 211 -7.31 -22.08 -24.76
CA GLU A 211 -7.19 -22.93 -23.54
C GLU A 211 -8.54 -23.16 -22.84
N LEU A 212 -9.60 -23.32 -23.62
CA LEU A 212 -10.84 -23.96 -23.17
C LEU A 212 -11.38 -24.83 -24.31
N LYS A 213 -10.83 -26.04 -24.42
CA LYS A 213 -11.52 -27.24 -24.91
C LYS A 213 -11.09 -28.42 -24.07
#